data_AF-A0A8B3C3E1-F1
#
_entry.id   AF-A0A8B3C3E1-F1
#
_cell.length_a   1.000
_cell.length_b   1.000
_cell.length_c   1.000
_cell.angle_alpha   90.00
_cell.angle_beta   90.00
_cell.angle_gamma   90.00
#
_symmetry.space_group_name_H-M   'P 1'
#
loop_
_entity.id
_entity.type
_entity.pdbx_description
1 polymer ?
#
loop_
_entity_poly.entity_id
_entity_poly.type
_entity_poly.pdbx_seq_one_letter_code
_entity_poly.pdbx_strand_id
1 'polypeptide(L)'
;MSKKKIILLIVALLVFDQIVKIWIKTHFMLDQSVTVFPNWFFIRFIENPGAAFGFELGGNYGKLILSVFRLLAIGALGYYIFYLYRKKAPAGVLAGFSLIFAGALGNVLDSAFYGLLFSESTFTSVATFLPEGGGYAGFLHGKVVDMLFFPIVEGVFPSWIPGVGGEPFLFFSPIFNFADSYITVGVIYLLLFQRKYFK
;
A
#
# COMPACT_ATOMS: atom_id res chain seq x y z
N MET A 1 13.13 22.35 -4.56
CA MET A 1 11.65 22.38 -4.67
C MET A 1 11.10 23.23 -3.53
N SER A 2 10.15 24.15 -3.77
CA SER A 2 9.56 24.96 -2.68
C SER A 2 8.72 24.10 -1.73
N LYS A 3 8.65 24.45 -0.44
CA LYS A 3 7.79 23.76 0.56
C LYS A 3 6.36 23.54 0.09
N LYS A 4 5.74 24.55 -0.55
CA LYS A 4 4.37 24.46 -1.09
C LYS A 4 4.21 23.32 -2.13
N LYS A 5 5.19 23.14 -3.01
CA LYS A 5 5.19 22.09 -4.04
C LYS A 5 5.34 20.69 -3.43
N ILE A 6 6.15 20.53 -2.38
CA ILE A 6 6.28 19.28 -1.62
C ILE A 6 4.93 18.88 -1.02
N ILE A 7 4.31 19.81 -0.28
CA ILE A 7 3.02 19.56 0.36
C ILE A 7 1.94 19.24 -0.68
N LEU A 8 1.87 20.04 -1.76
CA LEU A 8 0.89 19.81 -2.82
C LEU A 8 1.04 18.43 -3.47
N LEU A 9 2.28 17.99 -3.75
CA LEU A 9 2.56 16.66 -4.30
C LEU A 9 2.08 15.56 -3.34
N ILE A 10 2.43 15.65 -2.06
CA ILE A 10 2.04 14.66 -1.04
C ILE A 10 0.51 14.60 -0.92
N VAL A 11 -0.16 15.75 -0.81
CA VAL A 11 -1.62 15.82 -0.68
C VAL A 11 -2.32 15.27 -1.91
N ALA A 12 -1.86 15.61 -3.12
CA ALA A 12 -2.48 15.11 -4.35
C ALA A 12 -2.41 13.58 -4.45
N LEU A 13 -1.25 12.99 -4.15
CA LEU A 13 -1.05 11.55 -4.18
C LEU A 13 -1.89 10.82 -3.12
N LEU A 14 -1.98 11.40 -1.92
CA LEU A 14 -2.82 10.88 -0.84
C LEU A 14 -4.30 10.92 -1.19
N VAL A 15 -4.79 12.05 -1.71
CA VAL A 15 -6.19 12.20 -2.11
C VAL A 15 -6.53 11.18 -3.18
N PHE A 16 -5.67 11.00 -4.18
CA PHE A 16 -5.89 9.99 -5.22
C PHE A 16 -5.92 8.57 -4.64
N ASP A 17 -4.94 8.18 -3.82
CA ASP A 17 -4.88 6.85 -3.18
C ASP A 17 -6.14 6.57 -2.36
N GLN A 18 -6.52 7.51 -1.50
CA GLN A 18 -7.67 7.35 -0.60
C GLN A 18 -8.99 7.33 -1.36
N ILE A 19 -9.18 8.15 -2.40
CA ILE A 19 -10.39 8.10 -3.23
C ILE A 19 -10.54 6.70 -3.85
N VAL A 20 -9.47 6.17 -4.43
CA VAL A 20 -9.52 4.88 -5.13
C VAL A 20 -9.76 3.73 -4.14
N LYS A 21 -9.12 3.75 -2.97
CA LYS A 21 -9.33 2.75 -1.91
C LYS A 21 -10.75 2.77 -1.36
N ILE A 22 -11.28 3.95 -1.06
CA ILE A 22 -12.66 4.11 -0.58
C ILE A 22 -13.65 3.61 -1.63
N TRP A 23 -13.41 3.93 -2.91
CA TRP A 23 -14.25 3.46 -4.00
C TRP A 23 -14.25 1.93 -4.11
N ILE A 24 -13.08 1.29 -4.14
CA ILE A 24 -12.98 -0.18 -4.15
C ILE A 24 -13.72 -0.79 -2.96
N LYS A 25 -13.46 -0.30 -1.74
CA LYS A 25 -14.04 -0.86 -0.52
C LYS A 25 -15.58 -0.76 -0.47
N THR A 26 -16.16 0.24 -1.13
CA THR A 26 -17.63 0.49 -1.16
C THR A 26 -18.33 -0.08 -2.39
N HIS A 27 -17.59 -0.58 -3.39
CA HIS A 27 -18.15 -1.08 -4.65
C HIS A 27 -17.79 -2.53 -4.96
N PHE A 28 -16.80 -3.10 -4.25
CA PHE A 28 -16.36 -4.48 -4.44
C PHE A 28 -16.65 -5.32 -3.19
N MET A 29 -17.10 -6.55 -3.41
CA MET A 29 -17.08 -7.61 -2.40
C MET A 29 -15.65 -8.11 -2.23
N LEU A 30 -15.32 -8.67 -1.07
CA LEU A 30 -14.01 -9.23 -0.83
C LEU A 30 -13.70 -10.31 -1.88
N ASP A 31 -12.49 -10.26 -2.44
CA ASP A 31 -12.00 -11.12 -3.51
C ASP A 31 -12.68 -10.96 -4.88
N GLN A 32 -13.62 -10.02 -5.01
CA GLN A 32 -14.19 -9.67 -6.31
C GLN A 32 -13.11 -9.11 -7.23
N SER A 33 -13.10 -9.59 -8.47
CA SER A 33 -12.14 -9.20 -9.50
C SER A 33 -12.85 -8.69 -10.75
N VAL A 34 -12.30 -7.62 -11.34
CA VAL A 34 -12.71 -7.07 -12.64
C VAL A 34 -11.50 -7.08 -13.56
N THR A 35 -11.66 -7.65 -14.75
CA THR A 35 -10.64 -7.64 -15.80
C THR A 35 -10.55 -6.24 -16.42
N VAL A 36 -9.35 -5.67 -16.44
CA VAL A 36 -9.07 -4.40 -17.14
C VAL A 36 -8.39 -4.68 -18.47
N PHE A 37 -7.30 -5.47 -18.45
CA PHE A 37 -6.67 -6.01 -19.64
C PHE A 37 -6.66 -7.53 -19.55
N PRO A 38 -7.26 -8.24 -20.52
CA PRO A 38 -7.30 -9.70 -20.52
C PRO A 38 -5.91 -10.31 -20.28
N ASN A 39 -5.85 -11.28 -19.37
CA ASN A 39 -4.65 -12.05 -18.99
C ASN A 39 -3.51 -11.25 -18.34
N TRP A 40 -3.62 -9.93 -18.17
CA TRP A 40 -2.48 -9.12 -17.75
C TRP A 40 -2.75 -8.16 -16.60
N PHE A 41 -3.94 -7.57 -16.52
CA PHE A 41 -4.27 -6.62 -15.46
C PHE A 41 -5.71 -6.78 -14.98
N PHE A 42 -5.83 -6.94 -13.67
CA PHE A 42 -7.10 -7.08 -12.97
C PHE A 42 -7.14 -6.12 -11.79
N ILE A 43 -8.33 -5.61 -11.51
CA ILE A 43 -8.64 -4.95 -10.24
C ILE A 43 -9.29 -6.00 -9.36
N ARG A 44 -8.57 -6.49 -8.35
CA ARG A 44 -9.03 -7.54 -7.42
C ARG A 44 -8.97 -7.03 -5.99
N PHE A 45 -10.11 -6.90 -5.34
CA PHE A 45 -10.18 -6.33 -4.00
C PHE A 45 -9.72 -7.33 -2.94
N ILE A 46 -8.64 -7.00 -2.23
CA ILE A 46 -8.18 -7.70 -1.02
C ILE A 46 -7.93 -6.70 0.10
N GLU A 47 -8.16 -7.13 1.34
CA GLU A 47 -7.77 -6.40 2.53
C GLU A 47 -6.55 -7.05 3.19
N ASN A 48 -5.48 -6.28 3.32
CA ASN A 48 -4.24 -6.74 3.89
C ASN A 48 -4.15 -6.30 5.36
N PRO A 49 -4.12 -7.25 6.32
CA PRO A 49 -3.95 -6.92 7.74
C PRO A 49 -2.54 -6.37 8.04
N GLY A 50 -1.61 -6.36 7.08
CA GLY A 50 -0.25 -5.86 7.22
C GLY A 50 0.78 -6.96 7.47
N ALA A 51 0.37 -8.22 7.49
CA ALA A 51 1.28 -9.36 7.55
C ALA A 51 1.97 -9.55 6.18
N ALA A 52 3.31 -9.47 6.15
CA ALA A 52 4.07 -9.92 4.99
C ALA A 52 4.11 -11.46 5.00
N PHE A 53 3.91 -12.09 3.84
CA PHE A 53 4.05 -13.54 3.64
C PHE A 53 3.14 -14.43 4.53
N GLY A 54 1.91 -13.97 4.83
CA GLY A 54 0.94 -14.78 5.57
C GLY A 54 1.26 -15.00 7.06
N PHE A 55 2.32 -14.36 7.58
CA PHE A 55 2.69 -14.44 8.99
C PHE A 55 2.00 -13.33 9.79
N GLU A 56 0.84 -13.64 10.37
CA GLU A 56 0.19 -12.76 11.34
C GLU A 56 0.98 -12.81 12.66
N LEU A 57 1.77 -11.79 12.94
CA LEU A 57 2.39 -11.62 14.25
C LEU A 57 1.29 -11.46 15.31
N GLY A 58 1.09 -12.47 16.16
CA GLY A 58 0.44 -12.34 17.47
C GLY A 58 -0.97 -11.73 17.51
N GLY A 59 -1.78 -11.87 16.45
CA GLY A 59 -3.14 -11.33 16.37
C GLY A 59 -3.21 -9.80 16.54
N ASN A 60 -4.17 -9.32 17.33
CA ASN A 60 -4.38 -7.88 17.55
C ASN A 60 -3.12 -7.15 18.08
N TYR A 61 -2.34 -7.78 18.95
CA TYR A 61 -1.14 -7.16 19.52
C TYR A 61 -0.05 -6.94 18.48
N GLY A 62 0.25 -7.93 17.62
CA GLY A 62 1.27 -7.71 16.60
C GLY A 62 0.79 -6.81 15.46
N LYS A 63 -0.52 -6.79 15.17
CA LYS A 63 -1.11 -5.74 14.31
C LYS A 63 -0.84 -4.35 14.87
N LEU A 64 -1.10 -4.13 16.16
CA LEU A 64 -0.87 -2.85 16.82
C LEU A 64 0.62 -2.46 16.78
N ILE A 65 1.52 -3.40 17.10
CA ILE A 65 2.98 -3.18 17.03
C ILE A 65 3.40 -2.73 15.63
N LEU A 66 2.90 -3.40 14.59
CA LEU A 66 3.21 -3.05 13.21
C LEU A 66 2.70 -1.65 12.84
N SER A 67 1.46 -1.33 13.23
CA SER A 67 0.88 -0.01 12.98
C SER A 67 1.63 1.11 13.71
N VAL A 68 2.03 0.89 14.96
CA VAL A 68 2.85 1.83 15.74
C VAL A 68 4.24 1.99 15.13
N PHE A 69 4.90 0.89 14.72
CA PHE A 69 6.18 0.95 14.04
C PHE A 69 6.09 1.76 12.74
N ARG A 70 5.05 1.53 11.92
CA ARG A 70 4.80 2.32 10.70
C ARG A 70 4.62 3.81 11.02
N LEU A 71 3.90 4.13 12.10
CA LEU A 71 3.69 5.51 12.57
C LEU A 71 5.01 6.19 12.99
N LEU A 72 5.90 5.47 13.66
CA LEU A 72 7.23 5.97 14.01
C LEU A 72 8.11 6.15 12.77
N ALA A 73 8.09 5.18 11.86
CA ALA A 73 8.86 5.21 10.61
C ALA A 73 8.45 6.40 9.72
N ILE A 74 7.15 6.66 9.58
CA ILE A 74 6.69 7.84 8.84
C ILE A 74 7.05 9.15 9.54
N GLY A 75 6.99 9.22 10.87
CA GLY A 75 7.45 10.39 11.63
C GLY A 75 8.93 10.70 11.37
N ALA A 76 9.78 9.66 11.42
CA ALA A 76 11.20 9.77 11.09
C ALA A 76 11.42 10.20 9.63
N LEU A 77 10.66 9.65 8.68
CA LEU A 77 10.74 10.02 7.27
C LEU A 77 10.31 11.47 7.02
N GLY A 78 9.24 11.94 7.68
CA GLY A 78 8.78 13.32 7.60
C GLY A 78 9.82 14.30 8.15
N TYR A 79 10.43 13.96 9.30
CA TYR A 79 11.56 14.72 9.84
C TYR A 79 12.75 14.73 8.87
N TYR A 80 13.07 13.60 8.25
CA TYR A 80 14.17 13.50 7.30
C TYR A 80 13.94 14.36 6.05
N ILE A 81 12.72 14.40 5.50
CA ILE A 81 12.35 15.30 4.41
C ILE A 81 12.52 16.76 4.82
N PHE A 82 12.10 17.12 6.04
CA PHE A 82 12.29 18.47 6.57
C PHE A 82 13.78 18.82 6.69
N TYR A 83 14.59 17.90 7.20
CA TYR A 83 16.04 18.05 7.28
C TYR A 83 16.67 18.26 5.89
N LEU A 84 16.33 17.42 4.90
CA LEU A 84 16.79 17.55 3.52
C LEU A 84 16.39 18.89 2.90
N TYR A 85 15.16 19.34 3.17
CA TYR A 85 14.69 20.66 2.73
C TYR A 85 15.53 21.79 3.32
N ARG A 86 15.84 21.74 4.63
CA ARG A 86 16.70 22.73 5.30
C ARG A 86 18.13 22.72 4.76
N LYS A 87 18.64 21.56 4.35
CA LYS A 87 19.94 21.40 3.70
C LYS A 87 19.95 21.74 2.21
N LYS A 88 18.83 22.27 1.68
CA LYS A 88 18.68 22.65 0.26
C LYS A 88 18.98 21.49 -0.70
N ALA A 89 18.56 20.28 -0.32
CA ALA A 89 18.69 19.10 -1.18
C ALA A 89 18.08 19.34 -2.57
N PRO A 90 18.60 18.68 -3.63
CA PRO A 90 18.06 18.80 -4.98
C PRO A 90 16.56 18.51 -5.04
N ALA A 91 15.86 19.18 -5.95
CA ALA A 91 14.41 19.01 -6.10
C ALA A 91 14.01 17.55 -6.36
N GLY A 92 14.80 16.81 -7.14
CA GLY A 92 14.58 15.39 -7.42
C GLY A 92 14.65 14.52 -6.16
N VAL A 93 15.66 14.73 -5.30
CA VAL A 93 15.77 14.02 -4.02
C VAL A 93 14.52 14.24 -3.16
N LEU A 94 14.09 15.50 -3.02
CA LEU A 94 12.88 15.83 -2.26
C LEU A 94 11.63 15.21 -2.88
N ALA A 95 11.50 15.17 -4.21
CA ALA A 95 10.37 14.54 -4.88
C ALA A 95 10.33 13.02 -4.64
N GLY A 96 11.47 12.33 -4.76
CA GLY A 96 11.57 10.90 -4.49
C GLY A 96 11.17 10.53 -3.06
N PHE A 97 11.67 11.25 -2.05
CA PHE A 97 11.23 11.03 -0.67
C PHE A 97 9.78 11.44 -0.42
N SER A 98 9.25 12.45 -1.14
CA SER A 98 7.83 12.82 -1.05
C SER A 98 6.91 11.72 -1.56
N LEU A 99 7.29 11.00 -2.63
CA LEU A 99 6.56 9.84 -3.13
C LEU A 99 6.52 8.72 -2.07
N ILE A 100 7.68 8.38 -1.49
CA ILE A 100 7.78 7.36 -0.44
C ILE A 100 6.94 7.76 0.77
N PHE A 101 7.01 9.02 1.19
CA PHE A 101 6.25 9.52 2.33
C PHE A 101 4.74 9.50 2.07
N ALA A 102 4.29 9.93 0.89
CA ALA A 102 2.87 9.90 0.52
C ALA A 102 2.32 8.47 0.51
N GLY A 103 3.05 7.51 -0.07
CA GLY A 103 2.64 6.11 -0.07
C GLY A 103 2.61 5.50 1.34
N ALA A 104 3.67 5.73 2.14
CA ALA A 104 3.72 5.25 3.52
C ALA A 104 2.57 5.85 4.36
N LEU A 105 2.25 7.13 4.15
CA LEU A 105 1.18 7.81 4.85
C LEU A 105 -0.19 7.24 4.47
N GLY A 106 -0.44 6.99 3.18
CA GLY A 106 -1.69 6.37 2.72
C GLY A 106 -1.97 5.05 3.43
N ASN A 107 -0.99 4.13 3.46
CA ASN A 107 -1.16 2.84 4.13
C ASN A 107 -1.28 2.94 5.66
N VAL A 108 -0.69 3.99 6.27
CA VAL A 108 -0.88 4.28 7.70
C VAL A 108 -2.29 4.80 7.97
N LEU A 109 -2.86 5.63 7.09
CA LEU A 109 -4.23 6.12 7.22
C LEU A 109 -5.24 4.96 7.20
N ASP A 110 -5.06 4.00 6.29
CA ASP A 110 -5.91 2.80 6.24
C ASP A 110 -5.83 2.03 7.56
N SER A 111 -4.60 1.73 8.01
CA SER A 111 -4.37 1.01 9.27
C SER A 111 -4.93 1.76 10.47
N ALA A 112 -4.84 3.09 10.49
CA ALA A 112 -5.30 3.93 11.58
C ALA A 112 -6.82 4.04 11.63
N PHE A 113 -7.48 4.25 10.48
CA PHE A 113 -8.86 4.74 10.46
C PHE A 113 -9.86 3.79 9.78
N TYR A 114 -9.46 2.91 8.86
CA TYR A 114 -10.46 2.14 8.10
C TYR A 114 -11.24 1.17 8.98
N GLY A 115 -10.61 0.65 10.03
CA GLY A 115 -11.28 -0.12 11.08
C GLY A 115 -12.43 0.65 11.72
N LEU A 116 -12.26 1.95 11.96
CA LEU A 116 -13.25 2.80 12.61
C LEU A 116 -14.35 3.28 11.63
N LEU A 117 -13.97 3.50 10.38
CA LEU A 117 -14.80 4.20 9.40
C LEU A 117 -15.71 3.29 8.58
N PHE A 118 -15.41 2.01 8.47
CA PHE A 118 -16.14 1.10 7.59
C PHE A 118 -16.64 -0.13 8.32
N SER A 119 -17.71 -0.72 7.79
CA SER A 119 -18.07 -2.09 8.13
C SER A 119 -17.05 -3.09 7.58
N GLU A 120 -17.15 -4.33 8.04
CA GLU A 120 -16.35 -5.41 7.50
C GLU A 120 -16.69 -5.64 6.03
N SER A 121 -15.66 -5.88 5.22
CA SER A 121 -15.80 -6.30 3.82
C SER A 121 -16.02 -7.81 3.79
N THR A 122 -17.06 -8.29 3.11
CA THR A 122 -17.37 -9.73 3.05
C THR A 122 -17.41 -10.20 1.60
N PHE A 123 -17.41 -11.52 1.41
CA PHE A 123 -17.55 -12.14 0.07
C PHE A 123 -18.95 -11.98 -0.52
N THR A 124 -19.92 -11.48 0.25
CA THR A 124 -21.34 -11.40 -0.17
C THR A 124 -21.90 -9.98 -0.15
N SER A 125 -21.20 -9.02 0.50
CA SER A 125 -21.66 -7.64 0.62
C SER A 125 -20.48 -6.65 0.59
N VAL A 126 -20.71 -5.51 -0.05
CA VAL A 126 -19.78 -4.37 -0.03
C VAL A 126 -19.73 -3.72 1.36
N ALA A 127 -18.62 -3.05 1.69
CA ALA A 127 -18.51 -2.36 2.97
C ALA A 127 -19.33 -1.06 2.97
N THR A 128 -19.94 -0.77 4.12
CA THR A 128 -20.67 0.48 4.37
C THR A 128 -19.76 1.49 5.04
N PHE A 129 -19.78 2.74 4.60
CA PHE A 129 -19.10 3.85 5.26
C PHE A 129 -19.95 4.36 6.43
N LEU A 130 -19.34 4.50 7.61
CA LEU A 130 -19.96 4.92 8.86
C LEU A 130 -21.22 4.10 9.20
N PRO A 131 -21.11 2.77 9.37
CA PRO A 131 -22.24 1.94 9.77
C PRO A 131 -22.76 2.33 11.16
N GLU A 132 -24.07 2.21 11.39
CA GLU A 132 -24.72 2.59 12.66
C GLU A 132 -24.14 1.86 13.89
N GLY A 133 -23.65 0.63 13.71
CA GLY A 133 -23.02 -0.18 14.76
C GLY A 133 -21.54 0.13 15.04
N GLY A 134 -20.96 1.11 14.35
CA GLY A 134 -19.52 1.40 14.38
C GLY A 134 -18.71 0.53 13.41
N GLY A 135 -17.47 0.94 13.15
CA GLY A 135 -16.60 0.23 12.22
C GLY A 135 -16.15 -1.16 12.70
N TYR A 136 -15.58 -1.96 11.80
CA TYR A 136 -15.19 -3.34 12.07
C TYR A 136 -14.04 -3.52 13.05
N ALA A 137 -13.26 -2.47 13.35
CA ALA A 137 -12.14 -2.54 14.28
C ALA A 137 -11.81 -1.17 14.93
N GLY A 138 -10.95 -1.20 15.95
CA GLY A 138 -10.47 0.02 16.61
C GLY A 138 -9.42 0.80 15.82
N PHE A 139 -9.00 1.93 16.38
CA PHE A 139 -7.87 2.73 15.88
C PHE A 139 -6.61 1.85 15.73
N LEU A 140 -5.85 2.03 14.64
CA LEU A 140 -4.63 1.26 14.31
C LEU A 140 -4.83 -0.24 13.98
N HIS A 141 -6.09 -0.72 13.95
CA HIS A 141 -6.43 -2.10 13.62
C HIS A 141 -7.08 -2.24 12.23
N GLY A 142 -7.13 -1.16 11.45
CA GLY A 142 -7.59 -1.17 10.07
C GLY A 142 -6.72 -2.04 9.16
N LYS A 143 -7.31 -2.52 8.06
CA LYS A 143 -6.66 -3.32 7.03
C LYS A 143 -6.38 -2.39 5.85
N VAL A 144 -5.24 -2.58 5.19
CA VAL A 144 -4.87 -1.83 3.99
C VAL A 144 -5.67 -2.37 2.82
N VAL A 145 -6.23 -1.48 2.00
CA VAL A 145 -6.98 -1.88 0.80
C VAL A 145 -6.02 -2.04 -0.37
N ASP A 146 -5.96 -3.26 -0.91
CA ASP A 146 -5.15 -3.62 -2.06
C ASP A 146 -6.06 -3.98 -3.24
N MET A 147 -5.66 -3.61 -4.46
CA MET A 147 -6.53 -3.78 -5.63
C MET A 147 -5.81 -4.11 -6.95
N LEU A 148 -4.55 -3.71 -7.11
CA LEU A 148 -3.82 -3.84 -8.36
C LEU A 148 -3.20 -5.23 -8.47
N PHE A 149 -3.67 -6.03 -9.43
CA PHE A 149 -3.20 -7.40 -9.65
C PHE A 149 -2.69 -7.59 -11.08
N PHE A 150 -1.42 -7.98 -11.20
CA PHE A 150 -0.74 -8.22 -12.48
C PHE A 150 -0.14 -9.62 -12.51
N PRO A 151 -0.88 -10.63 -12.97
CA PRO A 151 -0.32 -11.97 -13.16
C PRO A 151 0.59 -11.98 -14.40
N ILE A 152 1.88 -11.65 -14.23
CA ILE A 152 2.79 -11.42 -15.37
C ILE A 152 3.26 -12.74 -16.00
N VAL A 153 3.58 -13.75 -15.19
CA VAL A 153 4.01 -15.06 -15.70
C VAL A 153 3.31 -16.17 -14.94
N GLU A 154 2.46 -16.91 -15.65
CA GLU A 154 1.81 -18.13 -15.20
C GLU A 154 2.47 -19.33 -15.88
N GLY A 155 2.70 -20.40 -15.13
CA GLY A 155 3.27 -21.61 -15.68
C GLY A 155 3.15 -22.80 -14.74
N VAL A 156 3.79 -23.90 -15.11
CA VAL A 156 3.91 -25.10 -14.29
C VAL A 156 5.39 -25.33 -14.05
N PHE A 157 5.77 -25.62 -12.80
CA PHE A 157 7.15 -25.96 -12.50
C PHE A 157 7.57 -27.20 -13.29
N PRO A 158 8.75 -27.20 -13.93
CA PRO A 158 9.27 -28.39 -14.60
C PRO A 158 9.28 -29.61 -13.66
N SER A 159 8.86 -30.77 -14.17
CA SER A 159 8.68 -32.01 -13.39
C SER A 159 9.96 -32.50 -12.69
N TRP A 160 11.13 -32.04 -13.11
CA TRP A 160 12.42 -32.39 -12.52
C TRP A 160 12.77 -31.57 -11.26
N ILE A 161 11.99 -30.53 -10.90
CA ILE A 161 12.25 -29.72 -9.70
C ILE A 161 11.77 -30.49 -8.46
N PRO A 162 12.66 -30.86 -7.51
CA PRO A 162 12.25 -31.56 -6.31
C PRO A 162 11.29 -30.71 -5.46
N GLY A 163 10.20 -31.31 -4.99
CA GLY A 163 9.25 -30.72 -4.05
C GLY A 163 8.14 -29.86 -4.67
N VAL A 164 8.36 -29.24 -5.83
CA VAL A 164 7.34 -28.39 -6.51
C VAL A 164 7.14 -28.72 -7.99
N GLY A 165 7.87 -29.70 -8.54
CA GLY A 165 7.75 -30.08 -9.94
C GLY A 165 6.33 -30.55 -10.28
N GLY A 166 5.74 -29.97 -11.32
CA GLY A 166 4.36 -30.21 -11.72
C GLY A 166 3.31 -29.30 -11.04
N GLU A 167 3.69 -28.51 -10.03
CA GLU A 167 2.78 -27.55 -9.41
C GLU A 167 2.65 -26.28 -10.28
N PRO A 168 1.44 -25.69 -10.37
CA PRO A 168 1.26 -24.40 -11.03
C PRO A 168 1.99 -23.30 -10.24
N PHE A 169 2.60 -22.37 -10.94
CA PHE A 169 3.21 -21.19 -10.35
C PHE A 169 2.68 -19.92 -11.01
N LEU A 170 2.51 -18.89 -10.18
CA LEU A 170 2.26 -17.53 -10.60
C LEU A 170 3.41 -16.65 -10.12
N PHE A 171 4.25 -16.21 -11.06
CA PHE A 171 5.32 -15.26 -10.78
C PHE A 171 4.73 -13.84 -10.76
N PHE A 172 4.94 -13.18 -9.62
CA PHE A 172 4.32 -11.91 -9.23
C PHE A 172 2.83 -12.03 -8.84
N SER A 173 2.55 -12.83 -7.81
CA SER A 173 1.25 -12.92 -7.15
C SER A 173 0.83 -11.75 -6.23
N PRO A 174 1.71 -10.82 -5.77
CA PRO A 174 1.27 -9.76 -4.86
C PRO A 174 0.20 -8.85 -5.47
N ILE A 175 -0.81 -8.55 -4.67
CA ILE A 175 -1.82 -7.52 -4.94
C ILE A 175 -1.44 -6.33 -4.08
N PHE A 176 -1.42 -5.14 -4.68
CA PHE A 176 -0.92 -3.93 -4.04
C PHE A 176 -1.80 -2.73 -4.39
N ASN A 177 -1.47 -1.56 -3.87
CA ASN A 177 -2.22 -0.33 -4.13
C ASN A 177 -1.34 0.79 -4.72
N PHE A 178 -1.95 1.96 -4.93
CA PHE A 178 -1.23 3.12 -5.46
C PHE A 178 -0.18 3.64 -4.47
N ALA A 179 -0.45 3.63 -3.17
CA ALA A 179 0.54 3.94 -2.14
C ALA A 179 1.81 3.07 -2.25
N ASP A 180 1.68 1.75 -2.45
CA ASP A 180 2.84 0.85 -2.64
C ASP A 180 3.59 1.16 -3.95
N SER A 181 2.85 1.55 -4.98
CA SER A 181 3.42 2.01 -6.25
C SER A 181 4.24 3.28 -6.05
N TYR A 182 3.77 4.25 -5.25
CA TYR A 182 4.52 5.47 -4.95
C TYR A 182 5.82 5.18 -4.21
N ILE A 183 5.78 4.28 -3.23
CA ILE A 183 6.98 3.84 -2.50
C ILE A 183 7.98 3.24 -3.47
N THR A 184 7.54 2.26 -4.27
CA THR A 184 8.40 1.53 -5.22
C THR A 184 9.01 2.48 -6.26
N VAL A 185 8.20 3.32 -6.89
CA VAL A 185 8.66 4.31 -7.87
C VAL A 185 9.60 5.32 -7.23
N GLY A 186 9.28 5.80 -6.02
CA GLY A 186 10.14 6.75 -5.29
C GLY A 186 11.52 6.17 -4.97
N VAL A 187 11.58 4.92 -4.50
CA VAL A 187 12.83 4.21 -4.21
C VAL A 187 13.64 4.00 -5.49
N ILE A 188 13.03 3.43 -6.54
CA ILE A 188 13.70 3.19 -7.83
C ILE A 188 14.22 4.52 -8.41
N TYR A 189 13.41 5.57 -8.36
CA TYR A 189 13.79 6.89 -8.85
C TYR A 189 15.01 7.45 -8.12
N LEU A 190 15.06 7.35 -6.79
CA LEU A 190 16.19 7.82 -6.00
C LEU A 190 17.47 7.03 -6.32
N LEU A 191 17.36 5.70 -6.43
CA LEU A 191 18.49 4.82 -6.73
C LEU A 191 19.06 5.01 -8.14
N LEU A 192 18.21 5.22 -9.14
CA LEU A 192 18.66 5.37 -10.53
C LEU A 192 19.11 6.81 -10.84
N PHE A 193 18.33 7.80 -10.43
CA PHE A 193 18.50 9.18 -10.88
C PHE A 193 19.12 10.11 -9.83
N GLN A 194 19.06 9.75 -8.54
CA GLN A 194 19.59 10.59 -7.45
C GLN A 194 20.78 9.96 -6.72
N ARG A 195 21.34 8.84 -7.21
CA ARG A 195 22.50 8.14 -6.63
C ARG A 195 23.69 9.04 -6.27
N LYS A 196 23.94 10.09 -7.08
CA LYS A 196 25.07 11.02 -6.87
C LYS A 196 24.94 11.83 -5.58
N TYR A 197 23.72 12.00 -5.08
CA TYR A 197 23.47 12.72 -3.82
C TYR A 197 23.86 11.88 -2.59
N PHE A 198 23.92 10.56 -2.73
CA PHE A 198 24.21 9.62 -1.64
C PHE A 198 25.63 9.05 -1.67
N LYS A 199 26.49 9.57 -2.56
CA LYS A 199 27.93 9.31 -2.59
C LYS A 199 28.66 10.44 -1.89
#